data_AF-A0A0F8INR4-F1
#
_entry.id   AF-A0A0F8INR4-F1
#
_cell.length_a   1.000
_cell.length_b   1.000
_cell.length_c   1.000
_cell.angle_alpha   90.00
_cell.angle_beta   90.00
_cell.angle_gamma   90.00
#
_symmetry.space_group_name_H-M   'P 1'
#
loop_
_entity.id
_entity.type
_entity.pdbx_description
1 polymer ?
#
loop_
_entity_poly.entity_id
_entity_poly.type
_entity_poly.pdbx_seq_one_letter_code
_entity_poly.pdbx_strand_id
1 'polypeptide(L)'
;MLSSREISIFKYLNEPMNISDLAELLSLHYSTVSKAVSSLESEGFVLKEKKGKQVYIRRSNSLHSKSLEDILREFPRLPLDELFTPSPLHVFSVLKSPRSITEVSEITGLDRSTVSAAISRFAKYGIVIKENNRFLRSNRHALFEDFVDNYYKYKANTNLRAISQNGLLIWQRGPEFLFKAENLNAGLESDLENKIHPTAINIFSKYGLDVITDMDYYFFSKKPLCEEEFFVHTILIDPYSPIYNSYALALAPKLGSKNFIKYAAYYDIEAHVRTLLEYIDKKEKTSDFVLPWKEYQELLESLV
;
A
#
# COMPACT_ATOMS: atom_id res chain seq x y z
N MET A 1 3.06 -7.96 -12.43
CA MET A 1 3.52 -6.68 -13.01
C MET A 1 3.51 -6.81 -14.52
N LEU A 2 3.13 -5.76 -15.26
CA LEU A 2 2.78 -5.84 -16.69
C LEU A 2 3.99 -5.59 -17.62
N SER A 3 4.30 -6.59 -18.43
CA SER A 3 5.22 -6.51 -19.57
C SER A 3 4.53 -6.01 -20.83
N SER A 4 5.31 -5.60 -21.83
CA SER A 4 4.82 -5.22 -23.16
C SER A 4 3.92 -6.28 -23.80
N ARG A 5 4.23 -7.56 -23.56
CA ARG A 5 3.41 -8.70 -24.04
C ARG A 5 2.06 -8.76 -23.34
N GLU A 6 2.03 -8.64 -22.02
CA GLU A 6 0.79 -8.67 -21.24
C GLU A 6 -0.11 -7.48 -21.57
N ILE A 7 0.48 -6.28 -21.76
CA ILE A 7 -0.25 -5.10 -22.22
C ILE A 7 -0.83 -5.32 -23.62
N SER A 8 -0.06 -5.93 -24.52
CA SER A 8 -0.53 -6.25 -25.88
C SER A 8 -1.70 -7.23 -25.83
N ILE A 9 -1.58 -8.33 -25.08
CA ILE A 9 -2.68 -9.30 -24.89
C ILE A 9 -3.92 -8.59 -24.33
N PHE A 10 -3.76 -7.79 -23.28
CA PHE A 10 -4.87 -7.07 -22.67
C PHE A 10 -5.58 -6.11 -23.65
N LYS A 11 -4.83 -5.44 -24.54
CA LYS A 11 -5.37 -4.57 -25.60
C LYS A 11 -6.28 -5.33 -26.58
N TYR A 12 -5.91 -6.54 -26.98
CA TYR A 12 -6.71 -7.34 -27.92
C TYR A 12 -7.95 -8.00 -27.30
N LEU A 13 -8.00 -8.14 -25.98
CA LEU A 13 -9.13 -8.71 -25.23
C LEU A 13 -10.32 -7.75 -25.09
N ASN A 14 -10.81 -7.19 -26.20
CA ASN A 14 -12.08 -6.43 -26.20
C ASN A 14 -13.31 -7.36 -26.11
N GLU A 15 -13.17 -8.58 -26.63
CA GLU A 15 -14.16 -9.66 -26.53
C GLU A 15 -13.49 -10.92 -25.97
N PRO A 16 -14.26 -11.88 -25.42
CA PRO A 16 -13.70 -13.15 -24.98
C PRO A 16 -13.02 -13.91 -26.13
N MET A 17 -11.74 -14.23 -26.00
CA MET A 17 -10.95 -14.95 -27.02
C MET A 17 -10.33 -16.22 -26.45
N ASN A 18 -10.14 -17.24 -27.28
CA ASN A 18 -9.39 -18.42 -26.86
C ASN A 18 -7.85 -18.18 -26.98
N ILE A 19 -7.05 -18.96 -26.25
CA ILE A 19 -5.57 -18.80 -26.24
C ILE A 19 -4.94 -19.02 -27.63
N SER A 20 -5.45 -19.98 -28.39
CA SER A 20 -4.92 -20.31 -29.72
C SER A 20 -5.14 -19.17 -30.70
N ASP A 21 -6.34 -18.59 -30.73
CA ASP A 21 -6.67 -17.44 -31.58
C ASP A 21 -5.80 -16.23 -31.23
N LEU A 22 -5.58 -15.97 -29.93
CA LEU A 22 -4.68 -14.91 -29.48
C LEU A 22 -3.23 -15.16 -29.91
N ALA A 23 -2.78 -16.42 -29.88
CA ALA A 23 -1.43 -16.80 -30.31
C ALA A 23 -1.23 -16.57 -31.81
N GLU A 24 -2.21 -16.96 -32.63
CA GLU A 24 -2.21 -16.69 -34.06
C GLU A 24 -2.25 -15.18 -34.36
N LEU A 25 -3.16 -14.44 -33.72
CA LEU A 25 -3.33 -13.00 -33.91
C LEU A 25 -2.05 -12.22 -33.57
N LEU A 26 -1.37 -12.61 -32.49
CA LEU A 26 -0.12 -11.98 -32.04
C LEU A 26 1.11 -12.53 -32.74
N SER A 27 0.97 -13.56 -33.60
CA SER A 27 2.09 -14.30 -34.19
C SER A 27 3.11 -14.77 -33.14
N LEU A 28 2.61 -15.27 -32.00
CA LEU A 28 3.41 -15.76 -30.87
C LEU A 28 3.16 -17.25 -30.66
N HIS A 29 4.14 -17.94 -30.09
CA HIS A 29 3.96 -19.34 -29.71
C HIS A 29 2.90 -19.48 -28.60
N TYR A 30 2.03 -20.49 -28.70
CA TYR A 30 0.95 -20.77 -27.73
C TYR A 30 1.43 -20.74 -26.27
N SER A 31 2.56 -21.40 -25.98
CA SER A 31 3.11 -21.45 -24.63
C SER A 31 3.52 -20.07 -24.09
N THR A 32 3.89 -19.13 -24.97
CA THR A 32 4.23 -17.76 -24.59
C THR A 32 2.98 -16.98 -24.19
N VAL A 33 1.92 -17.07 -24.99
CA VAL A 33 0.62 -16.43 -24.68
C VAL A 33 0.02 -17.04 -23.42
N SER A 34 0.02 -18.37 -23.30
CA SER A 34 -0.51 -19.07 -22.12
C SER A 34 0.17 -18.65 -20.82
N LYS A 35 1.51 -18.49 -20.83
CA LYS A 35 2.26 -17.96 -19.67
C LYS A 35 1.86 -16.53 -19.34
N ALA A 36 1.80 -15.64 -20.33
CA ALA A 36 1.42 -14.25 -20.13
C ALA A 36 -0.03 -14.09 -19.62
N VAL A 37 -0.97 -14.88 -20.13
CA VAL A 37 -2.35 -14.92 -19.65
C VAL A 37 -2.41 -15.41 -18.20
N SER A 38 -1.62 -16.41 -17.84
CA SER A 38 -1.58 -16.91 -16.46
C SER A 38 -1.03 -15.87 -15.48
N SER A 39 -0.06 -15.06 -15.93
CA SER A 39 0.45 -13.91 -15.17
C SER A 39 -0.60 -12.78 -15.06
N LEU A 40 -1.30 -12.44 -16.15
CA LEU A 40 -2.42 -11.49 -16.11
C LEU A 40 -3.55 -11.94 -15.17
N GLU A 41 -3.84 -13.24 -15.14
CA GLU A 41 -4.88 -13.82 -14.29
C GLU A 41 -4.47 -13.77 -12.81
N SER A 42 -3.23 -14.13 -12.47
CA SER A 42 -2.74 -14.05 -11.08
C SER A 42 -2.69 -12.61 -10.56
N GLU A 43 -2.45 -11.64 -11.45
CA GLU A 43 -2.50 -10.21 -11.15
C GLU A 43 -3.93 -9.64 -11.25
N GLY A 44 -4.95 -10.45 -11.54
CA GLY A 44 -6.36 -10.08 -11.51
C GLY A 44 -6.83 -9.21 -12.67
N PHE A 45 -6.10 -9.16 -13.78
CA PHE A 45 -6.45 -8.40 -14.99
C PHE A 45 -7.38 -9.16 -15.93
N VAL A 46 -7.29 -10.49 -15.95
CA VAL A 46 -8.11 -11.34 -16.82
C VAL A 46 -8.70 -12.49 -16.03
N LEU A 47 -9.73 -13.12 -16.60
CA LEU A 47 -10.32 -14.35 -16.10
C LEU A 47 -10.28 -15.41 -17.19
N LYS A 48 -9.93 -16.65 -16.82
CA LYS A 48 -10.10 -17.81 -17.69
C LYS A 48 -11.43 -18.48 -17.44
N GLU A 49 -12.14 -18.80 -18.52
CA GLU A 49 -13.39 -19.55 -18.50
C GLU A 49 -13.23 -20.80 -19.36
N LYS A 50 -13.45 -21.98 -18.77
CA LYS A 50 -13.48 -23.23 -19.53
C LYS A 50 -14.85 -23.42 -20.15
N LYS A 51 -14.90 -23.56 -21.48
CA LYS A 51 -16.10 -23.95 -22.23
C LYS A 51 -15.76 -25.22 -23.02
N GLY A 52 -16.19 -26.37 -22.49
CA GLY A 52 -15.82 -27.68 -23.03
C GLY A 52 -14.31 -27.91 -22.95
N LYS A 53 -13.67 -28.22 -24.09
CA LYS A 53 -12.21 -28.41 -24.18
C LYS A 53 -11.42 -27.11 -24.39
N GLN A 54 -12.10 -25.99 -24.60
CA GLN A 54 -11.47 -24.71 -24.89
C GLN A 54 -11.42 -23.80 -23.65
N VAL A 55 -10.37 -23.01 -23.56
CA VAL A 55 -10.18 -21.99 -22.52
C VAL A 55 -10.33 -20.62 -23.18
N TYR A 56 -11.36 -19.89 -22.77
CA TYR A 56 -11.61 -18.51 -23.17
C TYR A 56 -11.05 -17.57 -22.12
N ILE A 57 -10.60 -16.41 -22.56
CA ILE A 57 -10.01 -15.36 -21.75
C ILE A 57 -10.79 -14.10 -22.00
N ARG A 58 -11.12 -13.38 -20.93
CA ARG A 58 -11.69 -12.04 -21.01
C ARG A 58 -11.06 -11.13 -19.96
N ARG A 59 -11.18 -9.81 -20.14
CA ARG A 59 -10.84 -8.85 -19.10
C ARG A 59 -11.67 -9.13 -17.84
N SER A 60 -11.03 -8.99 -16.68
CA SER A 60 -11.72 -9.09 -15.40
C SER A 60 -12.48 -7.80 -15.12
N ASN A 61 -13.49 -7.90 -14.25
CA ASN A 61 -14.26 -6.72 -13.79
C ASN A 61 -13.62 -6.02 -12.58
N SER A 62 -12.37 -6.33 -12.25
CA SER A 62 -11.66 -5.68 -11.14
C SER A 62 -11.43 -4.19 -11.45
N LEU A 63 -11.32 -3.38 -10.39
CA LEU A 63 -11.17 -1.93 -10.55
C LEU A 63 -9.88 -1.56 -11.29
N HIS A 64 -8.77 -2.25 -10.99
CA HIS A 64 -7.49 -2.01 -11.67
C HIS A 64 -7.46 -2.52 -13.11
N SER A 65 -8.23 -3.56 -13.45
CA SER A 65 -8.44 -3.99 -14.85
C SER A 65 -9.17 -2.91 -15.65
N LYS A 66 -10.26 -2.38 -15.11
CA LYS A 66 -11.00 -1.26 -15.74
C LYS A 66 -10.14 0.00 -15.87
N SER A 67 -9.41 0.35 -14.82
CA SER A 67 -8.50 1.51 -14.83
C SER A 67 -7.41 1.35 -15.90
N LEU A 68 -6.88 0.14 -16.12
CA LEU A 68 -5.92 -0.14 -17.19
C LEU A 68 -6.55 0.08 -18.57
N GLU A 69 -7.78 -0.37 -18.78
CA GLU A 69 -8.51 -0.13 -20.03
C GLU A 69 -8.69 1.37 -20.30
N ASP A 70 -9.08 2.15 -19.29
CA ASP A 70 -9.28 3.60 -19.43
C ASP A 70 -7.96 4.31 -19.75
N ILE A 71 -6.85 3.93 -19.10
CA ILE A 71 -5.51 4.46 -19.41
C ILE A 71 -5.10 4.11 -20.84
N LEU A 72 -5.38 2.89 -21.31
CA LEU A 72 -5.06 2.47 -22.67
C LEU A 72 -5.86 3.23 -23.73
N ARG A 73 -7.09 3.63 -23.40
CA ARG A 73 -7.97 4.43 -24.27
C ARG A 73 -7.54 5.89 -24.30
N GLU A 74 -7.27 6.48 -23.13
CA GLU A 74 -6.92 7.91 -22.98
C GLU A 74 -5.47 8.20 -23.41
N PHE A 75 -4.53 7.30 -23.05
CA PHE A 75 -3.10 7.48 -23.27
C PHE A 75 -2.49 6.33 -24.09
N PRO A 76 -2.94 6.10 -25.34
CA PRO A 76 -2.58 4.92 -26.13
C PRO A 76 -1.07 4.81 -26.48
N ARG A 77 -0.35 5.95 -26.42
CA ARG A 77 1.09 6.05 -26.73
C ARG A 77 1.99 6.01 -25.50
N LEU A 78 1.43 5.92 -24.30
CA LEU A 78 2.21 5.90 -23.07
C LEU A 78 2.94 4.54 -22.95
N PRO A 79 4.24 4.51 -22.59
CA PRO A 79 5.01 3.26 -22.49
C PRO A 79 4.68 2.55 -21.17
N LEU A 80 3.48 1.96 -21.10
CA LEU A 80 2.98 1.32 -19.89
C LEU A 80 3.87 0.17 -19.42
N ASP A 81 4.59 -0.48 -20.31
CA ASP A 81 5.54 -1.55 -19.98
C ASP A 81 6.79 -1.05 -19.24
N GLU A 82 7.13 0.23 -19.36
CA GLU A 82 8.20 0.87 -18.58
C GLU A 82 7.68 1.48 -17.27
N LEU A 83 6.42 1.92 -17.27
CA LEU A 83 5.81 2.64 -16.15
C LEU A 83 5.09 1.71 -15.16
N PHE A 84 4.50 0.62 -15.63
CA PHE A 84 3.81 -0.38 -14.80
C PHE A 84 4.73 -1.51 -14.36
N THR A 85 5.98 -1.13 -14.04
CA THR A 85 6.96 -2.03 -13.40
C THR A 85 6.92 -1.89 -11.86
N PRO A 86 7.39 -2.85 -11.04
CA PRO A 86 6.99 -2.89 -9.62
C PRO A 86 7.63 -1.72 -8.85
N SER A 87 8.84 -1.32 -9.24
CA SER A 87 9.57 -0.22 -8.61
C SER A 87 8.96 1.15 -8.95
N PRO A 88 8.73 1.52 -10.22
CA PRO A 88 7.94 2.69 -10.58
C PRO A 88 6.57 2.76 -9.92
N LEU A 89 5.79 1.68 -9.90
CA LEU A 89 4.49 1.70 -9.22
C LEU A 89 4.63 1.97 -7.72
N HIS A 90 5.62 1.36 -7.06
CA HIS A 90 5.86 1.58 -5.63
C HIS A 90 6.31 3.03 -5.38
N VAL A 91 7.21 3.57 -6.20
CA VAL A 91 7.62 4.98 -6.15
C VAL A 91 6.41 5.89 -6.34
N PHE A 92 5.58 5.67 -7.35
CA PHE A 92 4.39 6.48 -7.58
C PHE A 92 3.39 6.42 -6.42
N SER A 93 3.23 5.24 -5.81
CA SER A 93 2.30 5.04 -4.69
C SER A 93 2.61 5.92 -3.47
N VAL A 94 3.85 6.39 -3.33
CA VAL A 94 4.28 7.21 -2.20
C VAL A 94 4.36 8.71 -2.53
N LEU A 95 3.98 9.14 -3.73
CA LEU A 95 4.08 10.55 -4.16
C LEU A 95 2.78 11.35 -4.02
N LYS A 96 1.84 10.89 -3.17
CA LYS A 96 0.60 11.62 -2.88
C LYS A 96 0.88 13.00 -2.30
N SER A 97 1.84 13.07 -1.37
CA SER A 97 2.39 14.33 -0.86
C SER A 97 3.76 14.63 -1.49
N PRO A 98 4.20 15.90 -1.57
CA PRO A 98 5.52 16.25 -2.09
C PRO A 98 6.64 15.57 -1.31
N ARG A 99 7.52 14.82 -2.00
CA ARG A 99 8.66 14.12 -1.38
C ARG A 99 9.94 14.23 -2.22
N SER A 100 11.08 14.29 -1.54
CA SER A 100 12.41 14.17 -2.13
C SER A 100 12.73 12.72 -2.50
N ILE A 101 13.74 12.52 -3.35
CA ILE A 101 14.26 11.18 -3.70
C ILE A 101 14.69 10.42 -2.43
N THR A 102 15.28 11.11 -1.45
CA THR A 102 15.73 10.49 -0.20
C THR A 102 14.57 9.98 0.62
N GLU A 103 13.53 10.79 0.82
CA GLU A 103 12.34 10.35 1.57
C GLU A 103 11.65 9.18 0.86
N VAL A 104 11.49 9.23 -0.47
CA VAL A 104 10.91 8.10 -1.22
C VAL A 104 11.74 6.83 -1.08
N SER A 105 13.08 6.95 -1.11
CA SER A 105 14.00 5.82 -0.90
C SER A 105 13.85 5.22 0.50
N GLU A 106 13.76 6.05 1.54
CA GLU A 106 13.55 5.60 2.92
C GLU A 106 12.19 4.94 3.14
N ILE A 107 11.14 5.47 2.49
CA ILE A 107 9.78 4.93 2.61
C ILE A 107 9.65 3.59 1.88
N THR A 108 10.15 3.53 0.64
CA THR A 108 9.98 2.35 -0.23
C THR A 108 11.03 1.26 0.00
N GLY A 109 12.15 1.59 0.65
CA GLY A 109 13.32 0.73 0.77
C GLY A 109 14.08 0.54 -0.55
N LEU A 110 13.71 1.24 -1.62
CA LEU A 110 14.41 1.21 -2.90
C LEU A 110 15.65 2.10 -2.85
N ASP A 111 16.70 1.75 -3.58
CA ASP A 111 17.88 2.60 -3.68
C ASP A 111 17.56 3.92 -4.39
N ARG A 112 18.31 4.98 -4.05
CA ARG A 112 18.08 6.32 -4.60
C ARG A 112 18.19 6.39 -6.13
N SER A 113 19.00 5.53 -6.75
CA SER A 113 19.16 5.51 -8.20
C SER A 113 17.92 4.91 -8.90
N THR A 114 17.36 3.83 -8.34
CA THR A 114 16.08 3.26 -8.78
C THR A 114 14.93 4.25 -8.60
N VAL A 115 14.87 4.94 -7.46
CA VAL A 115 13.87 5.99 -7.22
C VAL A 115 14.02 7.12 -8.24
N SER A 116 15.23 7.63 -8.44
CA SER A 116 15.50 8.71 -9.39
C SER A 116 15.14 8.31 -10.82
N ALA A 117 15.46 7.08 -11.23
CA ALA A 117 15.11 6.55 -12.54
C ALA A 117 13.58 6.45 -12.72
N ALA A 118 12.87 5.93 -11.72
CA ALA A 118 11.40 5.84 -11.73
C ALA A 118 10.75 7.23 -11.83
N ILE A 119 11.17 8.19 -11.00
CA ILE A 119 10.66 9.57 -11.02
C ILE A 119 10.92 10.21 -12.40
N SER A 120 12.12 10.04 -12.96
CA SER A 120 12.47 10.59 -14.27
C SER A 120 11.58 10.04 -15.38
N ARG A 121 11.25 8.75 -15.33
CA ARG A 121 10.31 8.12 -16.30
C ARG A 121 8.92 8.75 -16.20
N PHE A 122 8.36 8.92 -15.01
CA PHE A 122 7.06 9.57 -14.87
C PHE A 122 7.07 11.05 -15.24
N ALA A 123 8.13 11.77 -14.86
CA ALA A 123 8.27 13.19 -15.14
C ALA A 123 8.35 13.47 -16.65
N LYS A 124 8.99 12.60 -17.43
CA LYS A 124 9.04 12.67 -18.90
C LYS A 124 7.64 12.76 -19.54
N TYR A 125 6.64 12.17 -18.91
CA TYR A 125 5.26 12.15 -19.39
C TYR A 125 4.32 13.05 -18.59
N GLY A 126 4.83 13.88 -17.67
CA GLY A 126 4.02 14.78 -16.85
C GLY A 126 3.16 14.11 -15.79
N ILE A 127 3.37 12.81 -15.54
CA ILE A 127 2.64 12.01 -14.54
C ILE A 127 3.08 12.35 -13.11
N VAL A 128 4.35 12.74 -12.95
CA VAL A 128 4.93 13.28 -11.73
C VAL A 128 5.47 14.66 -12.04
N ILE A 129 5.21 15.63 -11.16
CA ILE A 129 5.69 17.00 -11.26
C ILE A 129 6.68 17.30 -10.13
N LYS A 130 7.46 18.38 -10.30
CA LYS A 130 8.43 18.84 -9.34
C LYS A 130 8.01 20.21 -8.78
N GLU A 131 7.90 20.32 -7.47
CA GLU A 131 7.59 21.55 -6.73
C GLU A 131 8.58 21.70 -5.58
N ASN A 132 9.21 22.88 -5.44
CA ASN A 132 10.14 23.17 -4.34
C ASN A 132 11.21 22.08 -4.10
N ASN A 133 11.80 21.55 -5.18
CA ASN A 133 12.75 20.43 -5.16
C ASN A 133 12.22 19.08 -4.64
N ARG A 134 10.90 18.94 -4.52
CA ARG A 134 10.20 17.71 -4.15
C ARG A 134 9.31 17.27 -5.33
N PHE A 135 8.91 16.00 -5.32
CA PHE A 135 8.12 15.37 -6.37
C PHE A 135 6.76 14.96 -5.84
N LEU A 136 5.73 15.10 -6.65
CA LEU A 136 4.37 14.71 -6.33
C LEU A 136 3.64 14.22 -7.60
N ARG A 137 2.54 13.50 -7.40
CA ARG A 137 1.62 13.10 -8.48
C ARG A 137 1.06 14.34 -9.19
N SER A 138 0.89 14.25 -10.50
CA SER A 138 0.23 15.28 -11.30
C SER A 138 -1.29 15.07 -11.32
N ASN A 139 -2.05 16.11 -10.97
CA ASN A 139 -3.53 16.07 -11.02
C ASN A 139 -4.09 15.84 -12.45
N ARG A 140 -3.25 15.98 -13.49
CA ARG A 140 -3.65 15.74 -14.90
C ARG A 140 -3.73 14.25 -15.26
N HIS A 141 -3.21 13.37 -14.40
CA HIS A 141 -3.15 11.92 -14.65
C HIS A 141 -3.91 11.12 -13.57
N ALA A 142 -5.11 11.58 -13.20
CA ALA A 142 -5.95 10.92 -12.19
C ALA A 142 -6.21 9.43 -12.48
N LEU A 143 -6.39 9.05 -13.76
CA LEU A 143 -6.53 7.64 -14.14
C LEU A 143 -5.34 6.76 -13.70
N PHE A 144 -4.14 7.34 -13.69
CA PHE A 144 -2.93 6.64 -13.25
C PHE A 144 -2.92 6.40 -11.74
N GLU A 145 -3.40 7.39 -10.98
CA GLU A 145 -3.64 7.25 -9.54
C GLU A 145 -4.67 6.17 -9.24
N ASP A 146 -5.82 6.20 -9.91
CA ASP A 146 -6.87 5.19 -9.76
C ASP A 146 -6.32 3.79 -10.04
N PHE A 147 -5.54 3.62 -11.12
CA PHE A 147 -4.93 2.33 -11.43
C PHE A 147 -4.00 1.85 -10.32
N VAL A 148 -3.07 2.70 -9.86
CA VAL A 148 -2.07 2.29 -8.86
C VAL A 148 -2.71 1.95 -7.53
N ASP A 149 -3.63 2.79 -7.07
CA ASP A 149 -4.29 2.61 -5.77
C ASP A 149 -5.22 1.38 -5.83
N ASN A 150 -5.99 1.19 -6.91
CA ASN A 150 -6.82 -0.01 -7.10
C ASN A 150 -5.98 -1.29 -7.21
N TYR A 151 -4.84 -1.24 -7.92
CA TYR A 151 -3.97 -2.40 -8.08
C TYR A 151 -3.38 -2.83 -6.73
N TYR A 152 -2.82 -1.88 -5.97
CA TYR A 152 -2.28 -2.21 -4.67
C TYR A 152 -3.34 -2.62 -3.65
N LYS A 153 -4.55 -2.05 -3.72
CA LYS A 153 -5.68 -2.52 -2.92
C LYS A 153 -6.04 -3.97 -3.25
N TYR A 154 -6.05 -4.34 -4.54
CA TYR A 154 -6.23 -5.75 -4.94
C TYR A 154 -5.13 -6.63 -4.35
N LYS A 155 -3.85 -6.25 -4.51
CA LYS A 155 -2.71 -7.02 -3.96
C LYS A 155 -2.77 -7.17 -2.44
N ALA A 156 -3.07 -6.09 -1.72
CA ALA A 156 -3.20 -6.11 -0.27
C ALA A 156 -4.31 -7.08 0.17
N ASN A 157 -5.49 -7.04 -0.48
CA ASN A 157 -6.57 -7.97 -0.17
C ASN A 157 -6.25 -9.42 -0.54
N THR A 158 -5.57 -9.66 -1.67
CA THR A 158 -5.12 -11.01 -2.06
C THR A 158 -4.14 -11.57 -1.03
N ASN A 159 -3.14 -10.78 -0.63
CA ASN A 159 -2.18 -11.19 0.39
C ASN A 159 -2.88 -11.40 1.74
N LEU A 160 -3.77 -10.49 2.15
CA LEU A 160 -4.47 -10.58 3.43
C LEU A 160 -5.32 -11.85 3.52
N ARG A 161 -6.02 -12.25 2.45
CA ARG A 161 -6.77 -13.52 2.40
C ARG A 161 -5.89 -14.75 2.54
N ALA A 162 -4.67 -14.69 2.00
CA ALA A 162 -3.68 -15.75 2.19
C ALA A 162 -3.14 -15.77 3.63
N ILE A 163 -3.01 -14.60 4.25
CA ILE A 163 -2.47 -14.41 5.61
C ILE A 163 -3.46 -14.82 6.70
N SER A 164 -4.74 -14.43 6.57
CA SER A 164 -5.78 -14.71 7.57
C SER A 164 -7.16 -14.78 6.91
N GLN A 165 -7.99 -15.72 7.37
CA GLN A 165 -9.40 -15.83 6.92
C GLN A 165 -10.25 -14.64 7.37
N ASN A 166 -9.97 -14.10 8.57
CA ASN A 166 -10.73 -13.01 9.19
C ASN A 166 -9.93 -11.70 9.25
N GLY A 167 -8.87 -11.57 8.43
CA GLY A 167 -8.04 -10.38 8.39
C GLY A 167 -8.80 -9.16 7.88
N LEU A 168 -8.68 -8.02 8.57
CA LEU A 168 -9.23 -6.74 8.17
C LEU A 168 -8.13 -5.75 7.80
N LEU A 169 -8.18 -5.23 6.58
CA LEU A 169 -7.31 -4.16 6.11
C LEU A 169 -7.68 -2.84 6.80
N ILE A 170 -6.72 -2.20 7.47
CA ILE A 170 -6.90 -0.94 8.20
C ILE A 170 -6.39 0.24 7.37
N TRP A 171 -5.17 0.13 6.86
CA TRP A 171 -4.51 1.20 6.10
C TRP A 171 -3.59 0.60 5.03
N GLN A 172 -3.38 1.29 3.92
CA GLN A 172 -2.54 0.81 2.82
C GLN A 172 -1.85 1.97 2.09
N ARG A 173 -0.58 1.75 1.70
CA ARG A 173 0.17 2.60 0.77
C ARG A 173 1.12 1.73 -0.04
N GLY A 174 0.92 1.71 -1.35
CA GLY A 174 1.68 0.82 -2.22
C GLY A 174 1.57 -0.65 -1.77
N PRO A 175 2.67 -1.41 -1.74
CA PRO A 175 2.67 -2.80 -1.30
C PRO A 175 2.59 -2.96 0.23
N GLU A 176 2.67 -1.88 1.00
CA GLU A 176 2.64 -1.91 2.45
C GLU A 176 1.23 -1.69 2.97
N PHE A 177 0.87 -2.39 4.05
CA PHE A 177 -0.43 -2.21 4.68
C PHE A 177 -0.44 -2.60 6.16
N LEU A 178 -1.29 -1.91 6.92
CA LEU A 178 -1.64 -2.23 8.30
C LEU A 178 -2.93 -3.04 8.28
N PHE A 179 -2.98 -4.12 9.05
CA PHE A 179 -4.16 -4.95 9.20
C PHE A 179 -4.32 -5.45 10.63
N LYS A 180 -5.54 -5.86 10.98
CA LYS A 180 -5.80 -6.64 12.19
C LYS A 180 -6.34 -8.01 11.88
N ALA A 181 -6.03 -8.98 12.71
CA ALA A 181 -6.53 -10.35 12.60
C ALA A 181 -6.63 -10.99 13.98
N GLU A 182 -7.59 -11.90 14.17
CA GLU A 182 -7.68 -12.72 15.39
C GLU A 182 -6.54 -13.76 15.41
N ASN A 183 -6.28 -14.38 14.26
CA ASN A 183 -5.25 -15.41 14.09
C ASN A 183 -4.67 -15.32 12.67
N LEU A 184 -3.39 -15.66 12.55
CA LEU A 184 -2.73 -15.89 11.26
C LEU A 184 -2.95 -17.35 10.82
N ASN A 185 -3.04 -17.59 9.52
CA ASN A 185 -3.18 -18.94 8.98
C ASN A 185 -1.93 -19.78 9.30
N ALA A 186 -2.12 -21.07 9.60
CA ALA A 186 -0.99 -22.00 9.78
C ALA A 186 -0.34 -22.33 8.42
N GLY A 187 0.99 -22.51 8.41
CA GLY A 187 1.72 -22.94 7.21
C GLY A 187 1.81 -21.88 6.12
N LEU A 188 1.91 -20.59 6.50
CA LEU A 188 2.19 -19.52 5.56
C LEU A 188 3.49 -19.80 4.80
N GLU A 189 3.50 -19.44 3.52
CA GLU A 189 4.75 -19.43 2.76
C GLU A 189 5.76 -18.50 3.44
N SER A 190 7.02 -18.93 3.55
CA SER A 190 8.08 -18.19 4.24
C SER A 190 8.25 -16.76 3.72
N ASP A 191 8.03 -16.56 2.41
CA ASP A 191 8.08 -15.25 1.77
C ASP A 191 6.97 -14.29 2.24
N LEU A 192 5.82 -14.80 2.67
CA LEU A 192 4.74 -13.98 3.24
C LEU A 192 4.99 -13.74 4.73
N GLU A 193 5.35 -14.80 5.46
CA GLU A 193 5.60 -14.75 6.89
C GLU A 193 6.68 -13.71 7.26
N ASN A 194 7.80 -13.70 6.52
CA ASN A 194 8.90 -12.75 6.72
C ASN A 194 8.53 -11.27 6.49
N LYS A 195 7.34 -11.00 5.93
CA LYS A 195 6.86 -9.64 5.68
C LYS A 195 5.85 -9.18 6.72
N ILE A 196 5.44 -10.04 7.66
CA ILE A 196 4.43 -9.73 8.67
C ILE A 196 5.16 -9.32 9.96
N HIS A 197 4.95 -8.07 10.37
CA HIS A 197 5.59 -7.52 11.56
C HIS A 197 4.53 -7.16 12.60
N PRO A 198 4.61 -7.67 13.85
CA PRO A 198 3.71 -7.22 14.92
C PRO A 198 3.96 -5.74 15.19
N THR A 199 2.89 -4.98 15.39
CA THR A 199 2.97 -3.51 15.51
C THR A 199 1.85 -2.95 16.39
N ALA A 200 1.83 -1.63 16.55
CA ALA A 200 0.81 -0.92 17.33
C ALA A 200 0.60 -1.57 18.71
N ILE A 201 -0.63 -1.93 19.07
CA ILE A 201 -0.98 -2.46 20.40
C ILE A 201 -0.22 -3.75 20.74
N ASN A 202 0.12 -4.57 19.75
CA ASN A 202 0.80 -5.86 19.97
C ASN A 202 2.20 -5.75 20.57
N ILE A 203 2.84 -4.57 20.47
CA ILE A 203 4.17 -4.38 21.04
C ILE A 203 4.13 -3.72 22.43
N PHE A 204 2.97 -3.30 22.93
CA PHE A 204 2.86 -2.46 24.13
C PHE A 204 3.40 -3.16 25.39
N SER A 205 3.12 -4.45 25.56
CA SER A 205 3.63 -5.23 26.69
C SER A 205 5.16 -5.27 26.76
N LYS A 206 5.85 -5.19 25.61
CA LYS A 206 7.32 -5.08 25.56
C LYS A 206 7.86 -3.78 26.13
N TYR A 207 7.01 -2.75 26.24
CA TYR A 207 7.31 -1.43 26.80
C TYR A 207 6.66 -1.22 28.17
N GLY A 208 6.13 -2.28 28.79
CA GLY A 208 5.47 -2.23 30.09
C GLY A 208 4.15 -1.48 30.06
N LEU A 209 3.39 -1.65 28.98
CA LEU A 209 2.02 -1.14 28.83
C LEU A 209 1.07 -2.31 28.60
N ASP A 210 0.11 -2.50 29.50
CA ASP A 210 -0.87 -3.58 29.45
C ASP A 210 -2.18 -3.09 28.84
N VAL A 211 -2.37 -3.41 27.56
CA VAL A 211 -3.60 -3.11 26.82
C VAL A 211 -4.33 -4.42 26.52
N ILE A 212 -5.59 -4.53 26.93
CA ILE A 212 -6.43 -5.66 26.59
C ILE A 212 -6.98 -5.46 25.18
N THR A 213 -6.69 -6.39 24.28
CA THR A 213 -7.28 -6.42 22.94
C THR A 213 -7.61 -7.86 22.55
N ASP A 214 -8.71 -8.00 21.81
CA ASP A 214 -9.18 -9.24 21.18
C ASP A 214 -8.57 -9.46 19.79
N MET A 215 -7.84 -8.48 19.26
CA MET A 215 -7.31 -8.46 17.91
C MET A 215 -5.83 -8.14 17.90
N ASP A 216 -5.10 -8.85 17.06
CA ASP A 216 -3.69 -8.58 16.82
C ASP A 216 -3.50 -7.66 15.60
N TYR A 217 -2.59 -6.71 15.73
CA TYR A 217 -2.23 -5.72 14.72
C TYR A 217 -0.86 -6.00 14.13
N TYR A 218 -0.82 -6.01 12.79
CA TYR A 218 0.37 -6.34 12.03
C TYR A 218 0.57 -5.36 10.87
N PHE A 219 1.82 -5.07 10.56
CA PHE A 219 2.20 -4.35 9.35
C PHE A 219 2.84 -5.31 8.36
N PHE A 220 2.32 -5.32 7.14
CA PHE A 220 2.92 -6.06 6.03
C PHE A 220 3.94 -5.17 5.31
N SER A 221 5.23 -5.49 5.41
CA SER A 221 6.29 -4.81 4.67
C SER A 221 7.50 -5.71 4.45
N LYS A 222 8.26 -5.44 3.39
CA LYS A 222 9.56 -6.09 3.13
C LYS A 222 10.67 -5.57 4.04
N LYS A 223 10.54 -4.33 4.53
CA LYS A 223 11.52 -3.74 5.45
C LYS A 223 11.13 -4.08 6.90
N PRO A 224 12.10 -4.22 7.80
CA PRO A 224 11.82 -4.26 9.23
C PRO A 224 11.23 -2.92 9.68
N LEU A 225 10.43 -2.96 10.75
CA LEU A 225 9.88 -1.76 11.36
C LEU A 225 10.88 -1.10 12.30
N CYS A 226 10.80 0.23 12.41
CA CYS A 226 11.44 0.98 13.48
C CYS A 226 10.43 1.38 14.57
N GLU A 227 10.94 1.84 15.71
CA GLU A 227 10.11 2.19 16.87
C GLU A 227 9.09 3.30 16.59
N GLU A 228 9.47 4.31 15.80
CA GLU A 228 8.57 5.42 15.44
C GLU A 228 7.37 4.95 14.61
N GLU A 229 7.52 3.87 13.85
CA GLU A 229 6.41 3.28 13.10
C GLU A 229 5.39 2.64 14.04
N PHE A 230 5.79 2.10 15.20
CA PHE A 230 4.82 1.59 16.18
C PHE A 230 3.89 2.70 16.68
N PHE A 231 4.44 3.88 16.98
CA PHE A 231 3.68 5.06 17.35
C PHE A 231 2.70 5.47 16.24
N VAL A 232 3.19 5.60 15.01
CA VAL A 232 2.37 6.00 13.85
C VAL A 232 1.29 4.95 13.54
N HIS A 233 1.61 3.67 13.60
CA HIS A 233 0.67 2.59 13.32
C HIS A 233 -0.46 2.52 14.35
N THR A 234 -0.20 2.81 15.63
CA THR A 234 -1.27 2.90 16.64
C THR A 234 -2.27 3.99 16.29
N ILE A 235 -1.80 5.16 15.83
CA ILE A 235 -2.69 6.25 15.36
C ILE A 235 -3.48 5.81 14.12
N LEU A 236 -2.84 5.11 13.18
CA LEU A 236 -3.48 4.67 11.94
C LEU A 236 -4.56 3.61 12.13
N ILE A 237 -4.69 2.99 13.32
CA ILE A 237 -5.81 2.10 13.62
C ILE A 237 -7.14 2.85 13.45
N ASP A 238 -7.25 4.01 14.08
CA ASP A 238 -8.31 4.99 13.86
C ASP A 238 -7.83 6.37 14.35
N PRO A 239 -7.41 7.26 13.43
CA PRO A 239 -6.87 8.58 13.79
C PRO A 239 -7.88 9.46 14.52
N TYR A 240 -9.18 9.21 14.38
CA TYR A 240 -10.21 10.00 15.04
C TYR A 240 -10.59 9.45 16.43
N SER A 241 -10.05 8.29 16.81
CA SER A 241 -10.27 7.69 18.13
C SER A 241 -9.41 8.34 19.20
N PRO A 242 -10.02 8.97 20.23
CA PRO A 242 -9.28 9.48 21.39
C PRO A 242 -8.48 8.40 22.13
N ILE A 243 -8.97 7.16 22.10
CA ILE A 243 -8.34 6.02 22.80
C ILE A 243 -7.03 5.62 22.11
N TYR A 244 -7.05 5.38 20.79
CA TYR A 244 -5.81 5.00 20.09
C TYR A 244 -4.79 6.13 20.05
N ASN A 245 -5.24 7.38 19.95
CA ASN A 245 -4.34 8.53 20.09
C ASN A 245 -3.73 8.60 21.49
N SER A 246 -4.50 8.30 22.55
CA SER A 246 -3.99 8.21 23.92
C SER A 246 -2.99 7.07 24.09
N TYR A 247 -3.24 5.91 23.49
CA TYR A 247 -2.30 4.78 23.49
C TYR A 247 -1.00 5.13 22.76
N ALA A 248 -1.07 5.79 21.60
CA ALA A 248 0.13 6.25 20.91
C ALA A 248 0.93 7.22 21.79
N LEU A 249 0.27 8.18 22.44
CA LEU A 249 0.90 9.13 23.36
C LEU A 249 1.50 8.46 24.60
N ALA A 250 0.86 7.41 25.13
CA ALA A 250 1.38 6.58 26.22
C ALA A 250 2.65 5.82 25.83
N LEU A 251 2.71 5.33 24.58
CA LEU A 251 3.86 4.62 24.03
C LEU A 251 5.04 5.56 23.78
N ALA A 252 4.80 6.77 23.27
CA ALA A 252 5.84 7.72 22.87
C ALA A 252 7.00 7.91 23.88
N PRO A 253 6.78 8.12 25.20
CA PRO A 253 7.87 8.29 26.17
C PRO A 253 8.66 7.01 26.46
N LYS A 254 8.15 5.84 26.07
CA LYS A 254 8.83 4.53 26.24
C LYS A 254 9.76 4.19 25.09
N LEU A 255 9.64 4.88 23.96
CA LEU A 255 10.47 4.67 22.78
C LEU A 255 11.81 5.42 22.91
N GLY A 256 12.87 4.85 22.36
CA GLY A 256 14.21 5.44 22.40
C GLY A 256 14.39 6.62 21.43
N SER A 257 13.60 6.67 20.36
CA SER A 257 13.66 7.73 19.34
C SER A 257 12.53 8.75 19.47
N LYS A 258 12.78 9.97 18.98
CA LYS A 258 11.85 11.11 19.01
C LYS A 258 11.52 11.66 17.62
N ASN A 259 11.83 10.93 16.56
CA ASN A 259 11.61 11.37 15.17
C ASN A 259 10.15 11.20 14.68
N PHE A 260 9.17 11.30 15.58
CA PHE A 260 7.76 11.03 15.28
C PHE A 260 7.21 11.89 14.14
N ILE A 261 7.60 13.17 14.07
CA ILE A 261 7.15 14.08 12.99
C ILE A 261 7.63 13.60 11.61
N LYS A 262 8.90 13.16 11.52
CA LYS A 262 9.46 12.66 10.26
C LYS A 262 8.69 11.43 9.78
N TYR A 263 8.46 10.46 10.65
CA TYR A 263 7.72 9.25 10.30
C TYR A 263 6.24 9.55 10.08
N ALA A 264 5.61 10.43 10.85
CA ALA A 264 4.24 10.88 10.58
C ALA A 264 4.08 11.47 9.18
N ALA A 265 5.06 12.26 8.71
CA ALA A 265 5.08 12.78 7.34
C ALA A 265 5.17 11.67 6.28
N TYR A 266 5.89 10.58 6.57
CA TYR A 266 5.97 9.43 5.65
C TYR A 266 4.60 8.76 5.45
N TYR A 267 3.74 8.80 6.46
CA TYR A 267 2.38 8.27 6.46
C TYR A 267 1.31 9.33 6.20
N ASP A 268 1.70 10.55 5.81
CA ASP A 268 0.79 11.65 5.49
C ASP A 268 -0.12 12.08 6.67
N ILE A 269 0.34 11.87 7.91
CA ILE A 269 -0.37 12.24 9.16
C ILE A 269 0.43 13.23 10.02
N GLU A 270 1.37 13.98 9.43
CA GLU A 270 2.23 14.92 10.15
C GLU A 270 1.43 15.95 10.97
N ALA A 271 0.42 16.59 10.37
CA ALA A 271 -0.39 17.60 11.04
C ALA A 271 -1.16 17.02 12.25
N HIS A 272 -1.63 15.78 12.12
CA HIS A 272 -2.31 15.06 13.21
C HIS A 272 -1.36 14.84 14.38
N VAL A 273 -0.17 14.31 14.11
CA VAL A 273 0.85 14.06 15.14
C VAL A 273 1.32 15.36 15.78
N ARG A 274 1.48 16.46 15.04
CA ARG A 274 1.77 17.79 15.61
C ARG A 274 0.71 18.20 16.64
N THR A 275 -0.56 18.00 16.31
CA THR A 275 -1.67 18.32 17.22
C THR A 275 -1.62 17.47 18.49
N LEU A 276 -1.28 16.18 18.38
CA LEU A 276 -1.12 15.29 19.54
C LEU A 276 0.05 15.70 20.44
N LEU A 277 1.17 16.12 19.86
CA LEU A 277 2.32 16.60 20.63
C LEU A 277 2.00 17.93 21.32
N GLU A 278 1.34 18.86 20.64
CA GLU A 278 0.86 20.10 21.26
C GLU A 278 -0.12 19.85 22.43
N TYR A 279 -0.96 18.82 22.32
CA TYR A 279 -1.86 18.40 23.39
C TYR A 279 -1.09 17.99 24.66
N ILE A 280 0.01 17.23 24.52
CA ILE A 280 0.88 16.86 25.65
C ILE A 280 1.52 18.09 26.30
N ASP A 281 1.94 19.07 25.49
CA ASP A 281 2.58 20.29 25.98
C ASP A 281 1.58 21.20 26.71
N LYS A 282 0.39 21.41 26.14
CA LYS A 282 -0.64 22.31 26.69
C LYS A 282 -1.42 21.67 27.83
N LYS A 283 -1.53 20.34 27.87
CA LYS A 283 -2.32 19.58 28.85
C LYS A 283 -3.79 19.97 28.87
N GLU A 284 -4.31 20.32 27.71
CA GLU A 284 -5.69 20.76 27.52
C GLU A 284 -6.23 20.14 26.24
N LYS A 285 -7.53 19.84 26.20
CA LYS A 285 -8.16 19.27 25.01
C LYS A 285 -8.11 20.29 23.87
N THR A 286 -7.27 20.02 22.87
CA THR A 286 -7.08 20.88 21.69
C THR A 286 -7.85 20.42 20.45
N SER A 287 -8.36 19.18 20.44
CA SER A 287 -9.14 18.63 19.33
C SER A 287 -10.15 17.58 19.81
N ASP A 288 -11.03 17.13 18.92
CA ASP A 288 -12.02 16.09 19.22
C ASP A 288 -11.44 14.68 19.29
N PHE A 289 -10.25 14.47 18.72
CA PHE A 289 -9.59 13.17 18.68
C PHE A 289 -8.61 12.96 19.86
N VAL A 290 -8.69 13.80 20.89
CA VAL A 290 -7.97 13.60 22.16
C VAL A 290 -8.94 13.62 23.33
N LEU A 291 -8.61 12.86 24.37
CA LEU A 291 -9.37 12.88 25.62
C LEU A 291 -9.15 14.20 26.36
N PRO A 292 -10.08 14.60 27.25
CA PRO A 292 -9.77 15.56 28.30
C PRO A 292 -8.53 15.13 29.08
N TRP A 293 -7.68 16.09 29.46
CA TRP A 293 -6.37 15.79 30.07
C TRP A 293 -6.46 14.87 31.29
N LYS A 294 -7.47 15.09 32.14
CA LYS A 294 -7.69 14.26 33.33
C LYS A 294 -8.01 12.80 32.97
N GLU A 295 -8.88 12.57 31.98
CA GLU A 295 -9.22 11.21 31.51
C GLU A 295 -8.02 10.53 30.86
N TYR A 296 -7.18 11.28 30.15
CA TYR A 296 -5.92 10.75 29.64
C TYR A 296 -4.97 10.31 30.76
N GLN A 297 -4.85 11.08 31.85
CA GLN A 297 -4.03 10.68 33.00
C GLN A 297 -4.57 9.41 33.68
N GLU A 298 -5.88 9.32 33.89
CA GLU A 298 -6.52 8.12 34.44
C GLU A 298 -6.29 6.89 33.54
N LEU A 299 -6.36 7.08 32.21
CA LEU A 299 -6.03 6.03 31.25
C LEU A 299 -4.56 5.61 31.36
N LEU A 300 -3.61 6.54 31.44
CA LEU A 300 -2.20 6.21 31.59
C LEU A 300 -1.92 5.36 32.84
N GLU A 301 -2.57 5.68 33.96
CA GLU A 301 -2.44 4.92 35.20
C GLU A 301 -2.98 3.49 35.08
N SER A 302 -4.01 3.28 34.25
CA SER A 302 -4.58 1.95 34.00
C SER A 302 -3.73 1.04 33.11
N LEU A 303 -2.74 1.60 32.39
CA LEU A 303 -1.89 0.85 31.46
C LEU A 303 -0.62 0.28 32.11
N VAL A 304 -0.33 0.59 33.37
CA VAL A 304 0.94 0.27 34.05
C VAL A 304 0.72 -0.67 35.23
#